data_AF-A0A7G2IXW6-F1
#
_entry.id   AF-A0A7G2IXW6-F1
#
_cell.length_a   1.000
_cell.length_b   1.000
_cell.length_c   1.000
_cell.angle_alpha   90.00
_cell.angle_beta   90.00
_cell.angle_gamma   90.00
#
_symmetry.space_group_name_H-M   'P 1'
#
loop_
_entity.id
_entity.type
_entity.pdbx_description
1 polymer ?
#
loop_
_entity_poly.entity_id
_entity_poly.type
_entity_poly.pdbx_seq_one_letter_code
_entity_poly.pdbx_strand_id
1 'polypeptide(L)'
;MIELVIVSRLLEYPDAALWQHQQELFDALASSENLDKEDAQTLGVFLRDLIAQDVLDVQASYSELFDRGRATSLLLFEHVHGESRDRGQAMVDLMAQYEQHGLQLDSRELPDHLPLYLEYLAQLPKSEALGGLQDIAPILALLSARLQQRGSRYAVLFDLLLKLANTVIDSDKVAEKIADEARDDTPQALDAVWEEEQVKFFADQGCGESEISAHQRRFCRGRCAAVSEYHYRRTALMHFLNTFFFDIYPYIAGSVFLIGSWLRYDYGQYTWRAASSQMLDRKGMNLASNLFHIGILGIFAGHFLGMLTPHWMYEAWLPLEVKQKMAMFAGGASGVMCLIGGVLLLKRRLFSPRVRATTTGADILILSLLVIQCALGLLTIPFSAQHMDGSEMMKLVNWAQTVVTFHGGASQYLDGVAFIFRVHLVLGMTLFLLFPFSRLVHIWSVPVEYLTRKYQIVRARH
;
A
#
# COMPACT_ATOMS: atom_id res chain seq x y z
N MET A 1 -29.96 24.01 8.38
CA MET A 1 -29.45 25.31 8.88
C MET A 1 -28.27 25.72 8.02
N ILE A 2 -28.31 26.88 7.35
CA ILE A 2 -27.26 27.25 6.37
C ILE A 2 -25.91 27.53 7.03
N GLU A 3 -25.94 27.97 8.29
CA GLU A 3 -24.76 28.28 9.10
C GLU A 3 -23.84 27.07 9.27
N LEU A 4 -24.41 25.87 9.39
CA LEU A 4 -23.64 24.63 9.50
C LEU A 4 -22.95 24.24 8.20
N VAL A 5 -23.59 24.53 7.05
CA VAL A 5 -22.99 24.32 5.73
C VAL A 5 -21.83 25.28 5.51
N ILE A 6 -21.99 26.55 5.91
CA ILE A 6 -20.91 27.55 5.83
C ILE A 6 -19.71 27.09 6.66
N VAL A 7 -19.93 26.71 7.93
CA VAL A 7 -18.83 26.25 8.79
C VAL A 7 -18.23 24.94 8.28
N SER A 8 -19.04 24.00 7.80
CA SER A 8 -18.56 22.77 7.15
C SER A 8 -17.58 23.12 6.02
N ARG A 9 -17.99 23.98 5.09
CA ARG A 9 -17.18 24.30 3.92
C ARG A 9 -15.90 25.05 4.26
N LEU A 10 -15.89 25.83 5.34
CA LEU A 10 -14.70 26.51 5.86
C LEU A 10 -13.75 25.57 6.63
N LEU A 11 -14.26 24.44 7.12
CA LEU A 11 -13.48 23.40 7.79
C LEU A 11 -13.03 22.29 6.85
N GLU A 12 -13.53 22.24 5.62
CA GLU A 12 -13.07 21.30 4.60
C GLU A 12 -11.70 21.72 4.05
N TYR A 13 -10.99 20.77 3.43
CA TYR A 13 -9.69 21.05 2.83
C TYR A 13 -9.79 22.22 1.82
N PRO A 14 -8.94 23.25 1.95
CA PRO A 14 -9.03 24.47 1.14
C PRO A 14 -8.65 24.16 -0.32
N ASP A 15 -9.66 23.85 -1.12
CA ASP A 15 -9.52 23.50 -2.53
C ASP A 15 -9.74 24.71 -3.47
N ALA A 16 -9.60 24.48 -4.78
CA ALA A 16 -9.84 25.52 -5.77
C ALA A 16 -11.31 26.00 -5.82
N ALA A 17 -12.27 25.15 -5.45
CA ALA A 17 -13.68 25.49 -5.50
C ALA A 17 -14.04 26.56 -4.46
N LEU A 18 -13.42 26.54 -3.27
CA LEU A 18 -13.60 27.58 -2.27
C LEU A 18 -13.23 28.98 -2.80
N TRP A 19 -12.14 29.11 -3.56
CA TRP A 19 -11.72 30.39 -4.16
C TRP A 19 -12.59 30.80 -5.34
N GLN A 20 -13.02 29.84 -6.16
CA GLN A 20 -13.87 30.11 -7.32
C GLN A 20 -15.27 30.60 -6.91
N HIS A 21 -15.81 30.03 -5.83
CA HIS A 21 -17.18 30.27 -5.36
C HIS A 21 -17.25 31.12 -4.08
N GLN A 22 -16.18 31.86 -3.75
CA GLN A 22 -16.09 32.69 -2.54
C GLN A 22 -17.27 33.67 -2.34
N GLN A 23 -17.83 34.20 -3.43
CA GLN A 23 -18.95 35.15 -3.35
C GLN A 23 -20.22 34.48 -2.82
N GLU A 24 -20.46 33.21 -3.17
CA GLU A 24 -21.61 32.45 -2.69
C GLU A 24 -21.56 32.26 -1.16
N LEU A 25 -20.36 32.11 -0.59
CA LEU A 25 -20.18 32.05 0.87
C LEU A 25 -20.43 33.40 1.54
N PHE A 26 -19.97 34.51 0.96
CA PHE A 26 -20.29 35.84 1.48
C PHE A 26 -21.80 36.14 1.43
N ASP A 27 -22.45 35.74 0.34
CA ASP A 27 -23.90 35.90 0.18
C ASP A 27 -24.66 34.99 1.17
N ALA A 28 -24.19 33.75 1.37
CA ALA A 28 -24.75 32.84 2.37
C ALA A 28 -24.61 33.39 3.79
N LEU A 29 -23.44 33.94 4.14
CA LEU A 29 -23.21 34.64 5.41
C LEU A 29 -24.17 35.82 5.61
N ALA A 30 -24.36 36.64 4.56
CA ALA A 30 -25.27 37.78 4.61
C ALA A 30 -26.74 37.36 4.73
N SER A 31 -27.10 36.18 4.24
CA SER A 31 -28.45 35.60 4.32
C SER A 31 -28.71 34.80 5.60
N SER A 32 -27.71 34.62 6.46
CA SER A 32 -27.88 33.84 7.70
C SER A 32 -28.82 34.55 8.68
N GLU A 33 -29.74 33.80 9.26
CA GLU A 33 -30.74 34.33 10.22
C GLU A 33 -30.40 33.96 11.66
N ASN A 34 -29.60 32.90 11.87
CA ASN A 34 -29.28 32.40 13.20
C ASN A 34 -27.94 32.92 13.75
N LEU A 35 -27.20 33.71 12.96
CA LEU A 35 -25.99 34.40 13.41
C LEU A 35 -26.33 35.81 13.87
N ASP A 36 -25.75 36.23 14.99
CA ASP A 36 -25.77 37.65 15.32
C ASP A 36 -24.83 38.44 14.38
N LYS A 37 -24.97 39.77 14.38
CA LYS A 37 -24.20 40.62 13.47
C LYS A 37 -22.69 40.58 13.75
N GLU A 38 -22.31 40.32 15.00
CA GLU A 38 -20.91 40.29 15.42
C GLU A 38 -20.22 39.02 14.94
N ASP A 39 -20.88 37.87 15.09
CA ASP A 39 -20.44 36.57 14.62
C ASP A 39 -20.39 36.51 13.08
N ALA A 40 -21.42 37.03 12.41
CA ALA A 40 -21.42 37.14 10.95
C ALA A 40 -20.27 38.02 10.43
N GLN A 41 -19.98 39.14 11.11
CA GLN A 41 -18.83 39.99 10.78
C GLN A 41 -17.50 39.27 11.04
N THR A 42 -17.40 38.54 12.16
CA THR A 42 -16.17 37.80 12.53
C THR A 42 -15.88 36.69 11.53
N LEU A 43 -16.90 35.94 11.10
CA LEU A 43 -16.78 34.96 10.01
C LEU A 43 -16.43 35.60 8.68
N GLY A 44 -17.04 36.73 8.33
CA GLY A 44 -16.72 37.47 7.12
C GLY A 44 -15.26 37.94 7.10
N VAL A 45 -14.73 38.40 8.24
CA VAL A 45 -13.32 38.76 8.41
C VAL A 45 -12.42 37.53 8.27
N PHE A 46 -12.78 36.40 8.88
CA PHE A 46 -12.04 35.15 8.73
C PHE A 46 -11.98 34.70 7.26
N LEU A 47 -13.13 34.60 6.60
CA LEU A 47 -13.22 34.17 5.20
C LEU A 47 -12.39 35.08 4.30
N ARG A 48 -12.54 36.41 4.44
CA ARG A 48 -11.78 37.39 3.65
C ARG A 48 -10.27 37.22 3.81
N ASP A 49 -9.81 37.02 5.03
CA ASP A 49 -8.38 36.90 5.29
C ASP A 49 -7.83 35.52 4.87
N LEU A 50 -8.67 34.48 4.85
CA LEU A 50 -8.33 33.16 4.33
C LEU A 50 -8.11 33.21 2.81
N ILE A 51 -9.07 33.75 2.06
CA ILE A 51 -9.03 33.83 0.59
C ILE A 51 -7.97 34.80 0.06
N ALA A 52 -7.52 35.76 0.89
CA ALA A 52 -6.49 36.73 0.53
C ALA A 52 -5.07 36.14 0.51
N GLN A 53 -4.88 34.94 1.07
CA GLN A 53 -3.60 34.23 1.08
C GLN A 53 -3.45 33.34 -0.16
N ASP A 54 -2.21 32.93 -0.45
CA ASP A 54 -1.95 31.96 -1.51
C ASP A 54 -2.55 30.60 -1.14
N VAL A 55 -3.21 29.94 -2.11
CA VAL A 55 -3.92 28.68 -1.88
C VAL A 55 -2.98 27.60 -1.34
N LEU A 56 -1.74 27.51 -1.85
CA LEU A 56 -0.79 26.48 -1.42
C LEU A 56 -0.32 26.72 0.02
N ASP A 57 -0.15 27.97 0.42
CA ASP A 57 0.22 28.32 1.79
C ASP A 57 -0.91 27.99 2.77
N VAL A 58 -2.16 28.26 2.38
CA VAL A 58 -3.35 27.90 3.18
C VAL A 58 -3.49 26.38 3.28
N GLN A 59 -3.30 25.65 2.18
CA GLN A 59 -3.30 24.18 2.16
C GLN A 59 -2.22 23.57 3.05
N ALA A 60 -1.00 24.09 2.98
CA ALA A 60 0.10 23.63 3.83
C ALA A 60 -0.19 23.90 5.31
N SER A 61 -0.68 25.10 5.63
CA SER A 61 -1.05 25.48 7.00
C SER A 61 -2.23 24.65 7.54
N TYR A 62 -3.20 24.33 6.67
CA TYR A 62 -4.33 23.48 7.02
C TYR A 62 -3.86 22.07 7.38
N SER A 63 -3.05 21.44 6.52
CA SER A 63 -2.54 20.09 6.80
C SER A 63 -1.60 20.07 8.00
N GLU A 64 -0.83 21.13 8.23
CA GLU A 64 -0.03 21.26 9.46
C GLU A 64 -0.90 21.32 10.72
N LEU A 65 -2.06 21.97 10.64
CA LEU A 65 -2.96 22.16 11.77
C LEU A 65 -3.85 20.94 12.04
N PHE A 66 -4.49 20.36 11.03
CA PHE A 66 -5.55 19.36 11.20
C PHE A 66 -5.10 17.92 10.88
N ASP A 67 -4.11 17.73 9.99
CA ASP A 67 -3.78 16.39 9.47
C ASP A 67 -2.51 15.78 10.09
N ARG A 68 -1.64 16.59 10.72
CA ARG A 68 -0.36 16.10 11.28
C ARG A 68 -0.52 15.39 12.63
N GLY A 69 -1.40 15.87 13.49
CA GLY A 69 -1.55 15.40 14.87
C GLY A 69 -2.99 15.00 15.18
N ARG A 70 -3.17 14.26 16.28
CA ARG A 70 -4.46 13.79 16.77
C ARG A 70 -5.21 14.86 17.56
N ALA A 71 -4.48 15.72 18.26
CA ALA A 71 -5.05 16.69 19.20
C ALA A 71 -6.02 17.68 18.53
N THR A 72 -5.76 18.05 17.29
CA THR A 72 -6.58 18.97 16.50
C THR A 72 -7.31 18.30 15.35
N SER A 73 -7.25 16.96 15.23
CA SER A 73 -7.93 16.20 14.18
C SER A 73 -9.42 16.53 14.11
N LEU A 74 -9.96 16.63 12.89
CA LEU A 74 -11.39 16.85 12.66
C LEU A 74 -12.24 15.57 12.73
N LEU A 75 -11.65 14.44 13.13
CA LEU A 75 -12.34 13.17 13.34
C LEU A 75 -12.93 13.11 14.75
N LEU A 76 -14.26 13.16 14.86
CA LEU A 76 -14.97 13.26 16.12
C LEU A 76 -14.64 12.10 17.08
N PHE A 77 -14.64 10.86 16.57
CA PHE A 77 -14.43 9.68 17.40
C PHE A 77 -12.99 9.47 17.84
N GLU A 78 -12.03 10.15 17.21
CA GLU A 78 -10.64 10.12 17.65
C GLU A 78 -10.48 10.73 19.06
N HIS A 79 -11.23 11.80 19.36
CA HIS A 79 -11.19 12.47 20.67
C HIS A 79 -11.90 11.70 21.79
N VAL A 80 -12.76 10.75 21.43
CA VAL A 80 -13.57 9.97 22.38
C VAL A 80 -12.98 8.58 22.58
N HIS A 81 -12.66 7.90 21.48
CA HIS A 81 -12.33 6.47 21.46
C HIS A 81 -10.86 6.20 21.09
N GLY A 82 -10.12 7.16 20.55
CA GLY A 82 -8.75 6.97 20.07
C GLY A 82 -8.65 5.80 19.06
N GLU A 83 -7.72 4.87 19.28
CA GLU A 83 -7.53 3.66 18.47
C GLU A 83 -8.29 2.43 19.00
N SER A 84 -9.22 2.62 19.93
CA SER A 84 -9.98 1.49 20.49
C SER A 84 -10.88 0.84 19.45
N ARG A 85 -11.19 -0.44 19.66
CA ARG A 85 -12.14 -1.19 18.84
C ARG A 85 -13.54 -0.57 18.83
N ASP A 86 -13.89 0.17 19.89
CA ASP A 86 -15.19 0.82 20.04
C ASP A 86 -15.41 1.91 18.98
N ARG A 87 -14.33 2.52 18.46
CA ARG A 87 -14.40 3.47 17.34
C ARG A 87 -15.04 2.87 16.10
N GLY A 88 -14.70 1.62 15.77
CA GLY A 88 -15.23 0.94 14.59
C GLY A 88 -16.73 0.73 14.67
N GLN A 89 -17.26 0.39 15.86
CA GLN A 89 -18.70 0.24 16.05
C GLN A 89 -19.42 1.58 15.97
N ALA A 90 -18.87 2.63 16.60
CA ALA A 90 -19.43 3.98 16.53
C ALA A 90 -19.52 4.51 15.08
N MET A 91 -18.53 4.20 14.24
CA MET A 91 -18.57 4.52 12.81
C MET A 91 -19.72 3.82 12.07
N VAL A 92 -19.94 2.53 12.33
CA VAL A 92 -21.05 1.77 11.73
C VAL A 92 -22.40 2.33 12.18
N ASP A 93 -22.54 2.67 13.45
CA ASP A 93 -23.78 3.22 14.00
C ASP A 93 -24.09 4.61 13.39
N LEU A 94 -23.06 5.45 13.19
CA LEU A 94 -23.20 6.76 12.55
C LEU A 94 -23.56 6.63 11.06
N MET A 95 -22.93 5.70 10.34
CA MET A 95 -23.30 5.41 8.94
C MET A 95 -24.77 4.98 8.82
N ALA A 96 -25.24 4.13 9.74
CA ALA A 96 -26.65 3.72 9.76
C ALA A 96 -27.60 4.91 10.01
N GLN A 97 -27.19 5.91 10.80
CA GLN A 97 -27.98 7.14 10.97
C GLN A 97 -28.03 7.97 9.67
N TYR A 98 -26.91 8.14 8.97
CA TYR A 98 -26.89 8.84 7.69
C TYR A 98 -27.80 8.15 6.65
N GLU A 99 -27.73 6.82 6.56
CA GLU A 99 -28.57 6.03 5.64
C GLU A 99 -30.07 6.20 5.94
N GLN A 100 -30.47 6.30 7.21
CA GLN A 100 -31.86 6.55 7.60
C GLN A 100 -32.41 7.89 7.08
N HIS A 101 -31.53 8.88 6.95
CA HIS A 101 -31.86 10.19 6.38
C HIS A 101 -31.58 10.30 4.87
N GLY A 102 -31.29 9.17 4.22
CA GLY A 102 -31.10 9.09 2.76
C GLY A 102 -29.74 9.58 2.27
N LEU A 103 -28.76 9.74 3.18
CA LEU A 103 -27.39 10.10 2.81
C LEU A 103 -26.58 8.85 2.49
N GLN A 104 -25.90 8.89 1.36
CA GLN A 104 -24.95 7.86 0.94
C GLN A 104 -23.56 8.49 0.88
N LEU A 105 -22.66 7.98 1.70
CA LEU A 105 -21.28 8.44 1.72
C LEU A 105 -20.50 7.92 0.50
N ASP A 106 -19.62 8.77 -0.05
CA ASP A 106 -18.60 8.28 -0.97
C ASP A 106 -17.58 7.44 -0.20
N SER A 107 -17.02 6.44 -0.88
CA SER A 107 -16.05 5.46 -0.38
C SER A 107 -14.73 6.03 0.16
N ARG A 108 -14.54 7.36 0.05
CA ARG A 108 -13.28 8.06 0.36
C ARG A 108 -13.32 8.88 1.64
N GLU A 109 -14.49 9.03 2.26
CA GLU A 109 -14.67 9.87 3.46
C GLU A 109 -15.05 9.03 4.67
N LEU A 110 -14.51 9.38 5.83
CA LEU A 110 -14.87 8.74 7.10
C LEU A 110 -16.15 9.38 7.65
N PRO A 111 -17.09 8.59 8.21
CA PRO A 111 -18.38 9.10 8.66
C PRO A 111 -18.26 10.09 9.82
N ASP A 112 -17.20 10.01 10.63
CA ASP A 112 -16.94 10.84 11.81
C ASP A 112 -16.17 12.13 11.50
N HIS A 113 -15.96 12.46 10.22
CA HIS A 113 -15.35 13.72 9.81
C HIS A 113 -16.30 14.90 10.09
N LEU A 114 -15.84 15.89 10.88
CA LEU A 114 -16.68 16.98 11.38
C LEU A 114 -17.40 17.78 10.27
N PRO A 115 -16.75 18.23 9.18
CA PRO A 115 -17.43 18.88 8.06
C PRO A 115 -18.63 18.06 7.54
N LEU A 116 -18.42 16.78 7.26
CA LEU A 116 -19.45 15.87 6.79
C LEU A 116 -20.61 15.74 7.80
N TYR A 117 -20.28 15.62 9.09
CA TYR A 117 -21.30 15.58 10.15
C TYR A 117 -22.12 16.88 10.22
N LEU A 118 -21.48 18.05 10.03
CA LEU A 118 -22.18 19.33 9.98
C LEU A 118 -23.10 19.45 8.76
N GLU A 119 -22.72 18.91 7.60
CA GLU A 119 -23.59 18.85 6.42
C GLU A 119 -24.79 17.93 6.63
N TYR A 120 -24.59 16.80 7.31
CA TYR A 120 -25.68 15.95 7.75
C TYR A 120 -26.65 16.70 8.67
N LEU A 121 -26.15 17.35 9.73
CA LEU A 121 -26.98 18.13 10.65
C LEU A 121 -27.69 19.29 9.93
N ALA A 122 -27.09 19.87 8.89
CA ALA A 122 -27.71 20.93 8.12
C ALA A 122 -28.99 20.51 7.40
N GLN A 123 -29.12 19.21 7.08
CA GLN A 123 -30.27 18.61 6.41
C GLN A 123 -31.40 18.20 7.37
N LEU A 124 -31.10 18.09 8.67
CA LEU A 124 -32.07 17.74 9.69
C LEU A 124 -32.97 18.93 10.06
N PRO A 125 -34.15 18.66 10.65
CA PRO A 125 -34.95 19.70 11.30
C PRO A 125 -34.12 20.45 12.36
N LYS A 126 -34.35 21.76 12.50
CA LYS A 126 -33.54 22.64 13.38
C LYS A 126 -33.37 22.10 14.81
N SER A 127 -34.39 21.49 15.39
CA SER A 127 -34.31 20.91 16.74
C SER A 127 -33.35 19.72 16.83
N GLU A 128 -33.35 18.85 15.82
CA GLU A 128 -32.48 17.67 15.75
C GLU A 128 -31.03 18.08 15.44
N ALA A 129 -30.86 19.05 14.53
CA ALA A 129 -29.55 19.63 14.23
C ALA A 129 -28.89 20.23 15.49
N LEU A 130 -29.65 20.97 16.30
CA LEU A 130 -29.18 21.52 17.57
C LEU A 130 -28.87 20.42 18.58
N GLY A 131 -29.69 19.37 18.67
CA GLY A 131 -29.40 18.21 19.52
C GLY A 131 -28.09 17.52 19.14
N GLY A 132 -27.87 17.26 17.86
CA GLY A 132 -26.63 16.66 17.36
C GLY A 132 -25.38 17.53 17.61
N LEU A 133 -25.51 18.86 17.57
CA LEU A 133 -24.44 19.78 17.97
C LEU A 133 -24.17 19.75 19.48
N GLN A 134 -25.21 19.62 20.29
CA GLN A 134 -25.09 19.51 21.76
C GLN A 134 -24.34 18.24 22.15
N ASP A 135 -24.61 17.13 21.46
CA ASP A 135 -23.95 15.84 21.69
C ASP A 135 -22.42 15.92 21.47
N ILE A 136 -21.99 16.67 20.46
CA ILE A 136 -20.55 16.86 20.16
C ILE A 136 -19.94 18.11 20.82
N ALA A 137 -20.72 18.90 21.56
CA ALA A 137 -20.26 20.15 22.16
C ALA A 137 -19.00 19.99 23.04
N PRO A 138 -18.84 18.92 23.85
CA PRO A 138 -17.60 18.69 24.59
C PRO A 138 -16.36 18.55 23.71
N ILE A 139 -16.50 17.94 22.53
CA ILE A 139 -15.42 17.77 21.54
C ILE A 139 -15.10 19.12 20.90
N LEU A 140 -16.13 19.88 20.52
CA LEU A 140 -15.97 21.22 19.95
C LEU A 140 -15.27 22.18 20.92
N ALA A 141 -15.59 22.12 22.21
CA ALA A 141 -14.92 22.92 23.24
C ALA A 141 -13.45 22.54 23.41
N LEU A 142 -13.14 21.24 23.38
CA LEU A 142 -11.76 20.76 23.44
C LEU A 142 -10.95 21.24 22.22
N LEU A 143 -11.51 21.13 21.02
CA LEU A 143 -10.89 21.60 19.79
C LEU A 143 -10.71 23.13 19.79
N SER A 144 -11.72 23.89 20.21
CA SER A 144 -11.60 25.35 20.31
C SER A 144 -10.46 25.75 21.25
N ALA A 145 -10.41 25.18 22.46
CA ALA A 145 -9.36 25.48 23.43
C ALA A 145 -7.95 25.15 22.90
N ARG A 146 -7.77 24.00 22.23
CA ARG A 146 -6.49 23.62 21.59
C ARG A 146 -6.10 24.56 20.46
N LEU A 147 -7.06 24.98 19.63
CA LEU A 147 -6.82 25.92 18.54
C LEU A 147 -6.46 27.32 19.06
N GLN A 148 -7.12 27.79 20.12
CA GLN A 148 -6.78 29.05 20.80
C GLN A 148 -5.38 29.00 21.40
N GLN A 149 -5.01 27.90 22.07
CA GLN A 149 -3.65 27.70 22.59
C GLN A 149 -2.58 27.72 21.49
N ARG A 150 -2.90 27.20 20.30
CA ARG A 150 -2.03 27.24 19.11
C ARG A 150 -2.06 28.59 18.37
N GLY A 151 -2.89 29.55 18.81
CA GLY A 151 -3.06 30.85 18.14
C GLY A 151 -3.70 30.74 16.76
N SER A 152 -4.46 29.67 16.49
CA SER A 152 -5.08 29.43 15.19
C SER A 152 -6.37 30.24 15.03
N ARG A 153 -6.52 30.86 13.85
CA ARG A 153 -7.74 31.61 13.51
C ARG A 153 -8.97 30.73 13.31
N TYR A 154 -8.78 29.43 13.08
CA TYR A 154 -9.87 28.48 12.94
C TYR A 154 -10.70 28.31 14.23
N ALA A 155 -10.17 28.71 15.40
CA ALA A 155 -10.89 28.68 16.67
C ALA A 155 -12.26 29.39 16.60
N VAL A 156 -12.35 30.47 15.82
CA VAL A 156 -13.59 31.23 15.59
C VAL A 156 -14.74 30.35 15.10
N LEU A 157 -14.45 29.35 14.26
CA LEU A 157 -15.47 28.45 13.71
C LEU A 157 -16.04 27.55 14.81
N PHE A 158 -15.21 27.08 15.73
CA PHE A 158 -15.62 26.21 16.83
C PHE A 158 -16.36 26.99 17.92
N ASP A 159 -15.89 28.20 18.25
CA ASP A 159 -16.59 29.10 19.16
C ASP A 159 -18.01 29.40 18.66
N LEU A 160 -18.16 29.56 17.34
CA LEU A 160 -19.47 29.75 16.75
C LEU A 160 -20.37 28.51 16.87
N LEU A 161 -19.84 27.32 16.57
CA LEU A 161 -20.62 26.07 16.71
C LEU A 161 -21.08 25.86 18.15
N LEU A 162 -20.24 26.20 19.14
CA LEU A 162 -20.58 26.15 20.55
C LEU A 162 -21.69 27.14 20.94
N LYS A 163 -21.63 28.37 20.42
CA LYS A 163 -22.71 29.36 20.58
C LYS A 163 -24.02 28.86 19.98
N LEU A 164 -23.97 28.29 18.76
CA LEU A 164 -25.14 27.72 18.10
C LEU A 164 -25.74 26.54 18.88
N ALA A 165 -24.90 25.67 19.47
CA ALA A 165 -25.34 24.57 20.32
C ALA A 165 -26.04 25.05 21.61
N ASN A 166 -25.78 26.30 22.04
CA ASN A 166 -26.28 26.92 23.26
C ASN A 166 -25.99 26.08 24.52
N THR A 167 -24.83 25.42 24.54
CA THR A 167 -24.40 24.55 25.64
C THR A 167 -23.47 25.33 26.57
N VAL A 168 -23.75 25.31 27.88
CA VAL A 168 -22.84 25.87 28.88
C VAL A 168 -21.72 24.86 29.13
N ILE A 169 -20.56 25.09 28.53
CA ILE A 169 -19.35 24.32 28.81
C ILE A 169 -18.40 25.17 29.64
N ASP A 170 -17.87 24.58 30.70
CA ASP A 170 -16.89 25.19 31.60
C ASP A 170 -15.52 25.25 30.90
N SER A 171 -15.28 26.36 30.19
CA SER A 171 -14.05 26.60 29.42
C SER A 171 -12.79 26.52 30.28
N ASP A 172 -12.89 26.88 31.56
CA ASP A 172 -11.76 26.92 32.48
C ASP A 172 -11.28 25.50 32.82
N LYS A 173 -12.21 24.56 33.03
CA LYS A 173 -11.87 23.14 33.22
C LYS A 173 -11.27 22.49 31.97
N VAL A 174 -11.76 22.89 30.78
CA VAL A 174 -11.21 22.39 29.52
C VAL A 174 -9.79 22.92 29.32
N ALA A 175 -9.55 24.21 29.61
CA ALA A 175 -8.23 24.83 29.55
C ALA A 175 -7.26 24.22 30.57
N GLU A 176 -7.68 23.96 31.81
CA GLU A 176 -6.87 23.26 32.82
C GLU A 176 -6.45 21.87 32.35
N LYS A 177 -7.36 21.12 31.70
CA LYS A 177 -7.07 19.77 31.18
C LYS A 177 -6.04 19.78 30.04
N ILE A 178 -6.01 20.84 29.24
CA ILE A 178 -5.10 20.96 28.08
C ILE A 178 -3.76 21.63 28.46
N ALA A 179 -3.68 22.35 29.58
CA ALA A 179 -2.49 23.12 29.96
C ALA A 179 -1.20 22.30 29.98
N ASP A 180 -1.29 21.02 30.33
CA ASP A 180 -0.15 20.09 30.42
C ASP A 180 -0.02 19.15 29.19
N GLU A 181 -0.86 19.29 28.17
CA GLU A 181 -0.78 18.45 26.95
C GLU A 181 0.42 18.84 26.07
N ALA A 182 1.31 17.88 25.83
CA ALA A 182 2.44 18.06 24.91
C ALA A 182 1.96 18.12 23.45
N ARG A 183 2.62 18.96 22.63
CA ARG A 183 2.34 19.06 21.20
C ARG A 183 2.69 17.78 20.46
N ASP A 184 1.70 17.22 19.77
CA ASP A 184 1.78 15.97 19.03
C ASP A 184 2.10 16.14 17.53
N ASP A 185 2.13 17.37 17.04
CA ASP A 185 2.38 17.73 15.65
C ASP A 185 3.85 18.04 15.34
N THR A 186 4.71 18.06 16.36
CA THR A 186 6.14 18.32 16.19
C THR A 186 6.82 17.16 15.45
N PRO A 187 7.85 17.42 14.62
CA PRO A 187 8.61 16.35 13.96
C PRO A 187 9.10 15.28 14.93
N GLN A 188 9.52 15.68 16.14
CA GLN A 188 9.98 14.75 17.19
C GLN A 188 8.84 13.88 17.73
N ALA A 189 7.64 14.44 17.93
CA ALA A 189 6.49 13.67 18.36
C ALA A 189 6.04 12.69 17.28
N LEU A 190 6.07 13.11 16.01
CA LEU A 190 5.80 12.24 14.87
C LEU A 190 6.84 11.11 14.81
N ASP A 191 8.13 11.45 14.79
CA ASP A 191 9.21 10.46 14.79
C ASP A 191 9.07 9.47 15.96
N ALA A 192 8.66 9.93 17.15
CA ALA A 192 8.42 9.05 18.31
C ALA A 192 7.21 8.11 18.14
N VAL A 193 6.17 8.50 17.40
CA VAL A 193 5.04 7.63 17.04
C VAL A 193 5.43 6.62 15.96
N TRP A 194 6.31 7.01 15.03
CA TRP A 194 6.84 6.14 13.97
C TRP A 194 8.01 5.26 14.43
N GLU A 195 8.66 5.60 15.55
CA GLU A 195 9.67 4.78 16.21
C GLU A 195 8.94 3.59 16.87
N GLU A 196 9.01 2.42 16.22
CA GLU A 196 8.39 1.20 16.75
C GLU A 196 8.80 1.02 18.21
N GLU A 197 7.82 1.05 19.11
CA GLU A 197 8.04 0.76 20.51
C GLU A 197 8.69 -0.63 20.56
N GLN A 198 9.98 -0.69 20.96
CA GLN A 198 10.68 -1.96 21.07
C GLN A 198 9.77 -2.92 21.84
N VAL A 199 9.43 -4.05 21.23
CA VAL A 199 8.59 -5.05 21.88
C VAL A 199 9.34 -5.58 23.10
N LYS A 200 9.16 -4.92 24.24
CA LYS A 200 9.66 -5.33 25.54
C LYS A 200 8.73 -6.43 26.01
N PHE A 201 9.14 -7.68 25.77
CA PHE A 201 8.42 -8.85 26.27
C PHE A 201 8.43 -8.97 27.81
N PHE A 202 9.09 -8.06 28.50
CA PHE A 202 9.01 -7.89 29.95
C PHE A 202 8.75 -6.43 30.27
N ALA A 203 7.55 -6.14 30.77
CA ALA A 203 7.32 -4.92 31.50
C ALA A 203 8.06 -5.03 32.84
N ASP A 204 9.05 -4.15 33.06
CA ASP A 204 9.56 -3.80 34.38
C ASP A 204 8.47 -3.02 35.15
N GLN A 205 7.39 -3.71 35.53
CA GLN A 205 6.48 -3.26 36.58
C GLN A 205 6.43 -4.32 37.66
N GLY A 206 6.80 -3.87 38.86
CA GLY A 206 7.08 -4.70 40.02
C GLY A 206 5.94 -5.62 40.42
N CYS A 207 6.34 -6.66 41.16
CA CYS A 207 5.47 -7.55 41.91
C CYS A 207 4.28 -6.84 42.57
N GLY A 208 3.14 -6.83 41.90
CA GLY A 208 1.83 -6.76 42.53
C GLY A 208 1.35 -8.19 42.74
N GLU A 209 1.30 -8.63 43.99
CA GLU A 209 0.77 -9.94 44.38
C GLU A 209 -0.69 -10.06 43.95
N SER A 210 -0.96 -10.81 42.88
CA SER A 210 -2.30 -11.33 42.60
C SER A 210 -2.38 -12.80 43.03
N GLU A 211 -3.51 -13.16 43.63
CA GLU A 211 -3.82 -14.48 44.19
C GLU A 211 -3.70 -15.64 43.16
N ILE A 212 -3.60 -15.31 41.87
CA ILE A 212 -3.38 -16.25 40.77
C ILE A 212 -1.95 -16.86 40.83
N SER A 213 -0.97 -16.15 41.39
CA SER A 213 0.42 -16.61 41.54
C SER A 213 0.63 -17.64 42.67
N ALA A 214 -0.34 -17.80 43.59
CA ALA A 214 -0.30 -18.81 44.64
C ALA A 214 -0.73 -20.19 44.12
N HIS A 215 -1.59 -20.25 43.10
CA HIS A 215 -2.07 -21.51 42.53
C HIS A 215 -1.05 -22.14 41.55
N GLN A 216 -0.32 -21.31 40.80
CA GLN A 216 0.67 -21.77 39.82
C GLN A 216 2.01 -22.24 40.44
N ARG A 217 2.33 -21.85 41.69
CA ARG A 217 3.55 -22.29 42.38
C ARG A 217 3.50 -23.71 42.95
N ARG A 218 2.33 -24.39 42.89
CA ARG A 218 2.19 -25.80 43.30
C ARG A 218 2.54 -26.81 42.20
N PHE A 219 2.57 -26.39 40.94
CA PHE A 219 2.89 -27.23 39.79
C PHE A 219 3.94 -26.55 38.93
N CYS A 220 5.22 -26.79 39.22
CA CYS A 220 6.34 -26.88 38.26
C CYS A 220 7.67 -26.54 38.94
N ARG A 221 8.21 -27.53 39.67
CA ARG A 221 9.66 -27.72 39.69
C ARG A 221 10.07 -28.21 38.31
N GLY A 222 10.76 -27.39 37.51
CA GLY A 222 11.39 -27.90 36.28
C GLY A 222 11.85 -26.83 35.30
N ARG A 223 13.17 -26.74 35.13
CA ARG A 223 13.96 -25.85 34.25
C ARG A 223 13.68 -25.97 32.71
N CYS A 224 12.44 -26.16 32.25
CA CYS A 224 12.13 -26.44 30.83
C CYS A 224 11.38 -25.34 30.03
N ALA A 225 10.87 -24.27 30.65
CA ALA A 225 9.89 -23.39 29.98
C ALA A 225 10.46 -22.39 28.95
N ALA A 226 11.68 -21.87 29.14
CA ALA A 226 12.23 -20.79 28.29
C ALA A 226 12.56 -21.22 26.85
N VAL A 227 12.78 -22.51 26.58
CA VAL A 227 13.12 -23.01 25.23
C VAL A 227 11.88 -23.18 24.35
N SER A 228 10.70 -23.43 24.94
CA SER A 228 9.45 -23.69 24.21
C SER A 228 8.86 -22.42 23.57
N GLU A 229 8.94 -21.29 24.26
CA GLU A 229 8.31 -20.03 23.82
C GLU A 229 9.03 -19.38 22.63
N TYR A 230 10.37 -19.45 22.59
CA TYR A 230 11.18 -18.99 21.45
C TYR A 230 10.94 -19.84 20.19
N HIS A 231 10.82 -21.16 20.34
CA HIS A 231 10.51 -22.06 19.22
C HIS A 231 9.10 -21.82 18.66
N TYR A 232 8.12 -21.54 19.52
CA TYR A 232 6.75 -21.22 19.08
C TYR A 232 6.68 -19.93 18.25
N ARG A 233 7.29 -18.84 18.71
CA ARG A 233 7.29 -17.54 17.99
C ARG A 233 8.04 -17.58 16.66
N ARG A 234 9.18 -18.27 16.62
CA ARG A 234 9.96 -18.46 15.38
C ARG A 234 9.15 -19.25 14.34
N THR A 235 8.40 -20.25 14.78
CA THR A 235 7.54 -21.08 13.92
C THR A 235 6.36 -20.28 13.37
N ALA A 236 5.72 -19.43 14.19
CA ALA A 236 4.62 -18.57 13.77
C ALA A 236 5.03 -17.54 12.69
N LEU A 237 6.18 -16.87 12.86
CA LEU A 237 6.70 -15.92 11.86
C LEU A 237 7.04 -16.62 10.54
N MET A 238 7.70 -17.79 10.60
CA MET A 238 8.05 -18.56 9.41
C MET A 238 6.80 -19.04 8.66
N HIS A 239 5.75 -19.43 9.38
CA HIS A 239 4.48 -19.78 8.79
C HIS A 239 3.81 -18.57 8.12
N PHE A 240 3.78 -17.42 8.78
CA PHE A 240 3.25 -16.18 8.19
C PHE A 240 3.98 -15.78 6.90
N LEU A 241 5.33 -15.75 6.92
CA LEU A 241 6.13 -15.42 5.74
C LEU A 241 5.92 -16.44 4.60
N ASN A 242 5.74 -17.71 4.93
CA ASN A 242 5.41 -18.75 3.94
C ASN A 242 4.08 -18.45 3.25
N THR A 243 3.02 -18.19 4.02
CA THR A 243 1.71 -17.84 3.48
C THR A 243 1.78 -16.55 2.66
N PHE A 244 2.46 -15.53 3.16
CA PHE A 244 2.61 -14.27 2.45
C PHE A 244 3.29 -14.46 1.09
N PHE A 245 4.48 -15.07 1.03
CA PHE A 245 5.25 -15.17 -0.20
C PHE A 245 4.69 -16.19 -1.21
N PHE A 246 4.01 -17.24 -0.75
CA PHE A 246 3.63 -18.37 -1.61
C PHE A 246 2.11 -18.54 -1.80
N ASP A 247 1.27 -17.87 -1.01
CA ASP A 247 -0.18 -17.80 -1.23
C ASP A 247 -0.64 -16.40 -1.65
N ILE A 248 -0.10 -15.31 -1.09
CA ILE A 248 -0.62 -13.94 -1.34
C ILE A 248 0.18 -13.20 -2.42
N TYR A 249 1.49 -13.12 -2.26
CA TYR A 249 2.40 -12.42 -3.16
C TYR A 249 2.32 -12.84 -4.64
N PRO A 250 2.08 -14.11 -5.00
CA PRO A 250 1.91 -14.49 -6.41
C PRO A 250 0.76 -13.73 -7.09
N TYR A 251 -0.35 -13.51 -6.39
CA TYR A 251 -1.51 -12.79 -6.93
C TYR A 251 -1.28 -11.28 -6.98
N ILE A 252 -0.54 -10.71 -6.03
CA ILE A 252 -0.10 -9.30 -6.09
C ILE A 252 0.78 -9.10 -7.33
N ALA A 253 1.82 -9.93 -7.49
CA ALA A 253 2.72 -9.86 -8.63
C ALA A 253 1.99 -10.07 -9.96
N GLY A 254 1.08 -11.05 -10.03
CA GLY A 254 0.27 -11.33 -11.22
C GLY A 254 -0.70 -10.19 -11.57
N SER A 255 -1.37 -9.60 -10.58
CA SER A 255 -2.30 -8.48 -10.81
C SER A 255 -1.58 -7.25 -11.33
N VAL A 256 -0.47 -6.87 -10.71
CA VAL A 256 0.35 -5.74 -11.15
C VAL A 256 0.96 -6.03 -12.53
N PHE A 257 1.41 -7.25 -12.79
CA PHE A 257 1.93 -7.66 -14.10
C PHE A 257 0.89 -7.43 -15.20
N LEU A 258 -0.34 -7.90 -15.02
CA LEU A 258 -1.41 -7.81 -16.02
C LEU A 258 -1.90 -6.37 -16.18
N ILE A 259 -2.34 -5.73 -15.09
CA ILE A 259 -2.92 -4.38 -15.12
C ILE A 259 -1.87 -3.35 -15.51
N GLY A 260 -0.65 -3.45 -14.96
CA GLY A 260 0.44 -2.56 -15.32
C GLY A 260 0.85 -2.69 -16.78
N SER A 261 0.83 -3.91 -17.34
CA SER A 261 1.09 -4.11 -18.78
C SER A 261 0.01 -3.49 -19.63
N TRP A 262 -1.26 -3.68 -19.26
CA TRP A 262 -2.39 -3.10 -19.98
C TRP A 262 -2.36 -1.57 -19.94
N LEU A 263 -2.28 -0.97 -18.74
CA LEU A 263 -2.21 0.49 -18.59
C LEU A 263 -1.05 1.10 -19.39
N ARG A 264 0.14 0.47 -19.34
CA ARG A 264 1.29 0.97 -20.11
C ARG A 264 1.11 0.78 -21.62
N TYR A 265 0.37 -0.22 -22.06
CA TYR A 265 0.03 -0.38 -23.46
C TYR A 265 -0.89 0.78 -23.89
N ASP A 266 -2.00 1.03 -23.19
CA ASP A 266 -2.97 2.05 -23.61
C ASP A 266 -2.43 3.48 -23.47
N TYR A 267 -1.77 3.79 -22.36
CA TYR A 267 -1.32 5.15 -22.04
C TYR A 267 0.16 5.42 -22.35
N GLY A 268 0.92 4.40 -22.77
CA GLY A 268 2.38 4.44 -22.81
C GLY A 268 3.04 3.90 -24.08
N GLN A 269 2.33 3.86 -25.22
CA GLN A 269 2.83 3.31 -26.50
C GLN A 269 4.24 3.77 -26.88
N TYR A 270 4.57 5.06 -26.72
CA TYR A 270 5.92 5.57 -27.04
C TYR A 270 7.03 4.97 -26.17
N THR A 271 6.70 4.58 -24.94
CA THR A 271 7.63 3.91 -24.01
C THR A 271 7.70 2.40 -24.23
N TRP A 272 6.85 1.84 -25.10
CA TRP A 272 6.75 0.42 -25.40
C TRP A 272 7.78 0.02 -26.47
N ARG A 273 9.03 -0.17 -26.05
CA ARG A 273 10.16 -0.46 -26.96
C ARG A 273 11.18 -1.39 -26.33
N ALA A 274 11.86 -2.16 -27.17
CA ALA A 274 12.98 -3.02 -26.75
C ALA A 274 14.21 -2.26 -26.23
N ALA A 275 14.27 -0.94 -26.42
CA ALA A 275 15.36 -0.06 -25.96
C ALA A 275 16.76 -0.59 -26.35
N SER A 276 16.98 -0.78 -27.65
CA SER A 276 18.26 -1.28 -28.16
C SER A 276 19.38 -0.27 -27.92
N SER A 277 20.52 -0.75 -27.42
CA SER A 277 21.75 0.03 -27.27
C SER A 277 22.85 -0.42 -28.24
N GLN A 278 22.53 -1.29 -29.20
CA GLN A 278 23.51 -1.91 -30.10
C GLN A 278 24.21 -0.88 -31.00
N MET A 279 23.49 0.15 -31.45
CA MET A 279 24.06 1.21 -32.29
C MET A 279 25.18 1.97 -31.60
N LEU A 280 25.04 2.23 -30.28
CA LEU A 280 26.01 3.00 -29.49
C LEU A 280 27.31 2.23 -29.28
N ASP A 281 27.22 0.91 -29.11
CA ASP A 281 28.37 0.03 -28.95
C ASP A 281 28.05 -1.39 -29.46
N ARG A 282 28.55 -1.74 -30.66
CA ARG A 282 28.33 -3.04 -31.28
C ARG A 282 29.21 -4.15 -30.69
N LYS A 283 30.26 -3.81 -29.94
CA LYS A 283 31.30 -4.76 -29.51
C LYS A 283 30.71 -5.82 -28.58
N GLY A 284 30.86 -7.09 -28.95
CA GLY A 284 30.38 -8.24 -28.17
C GLY A 284 28.86 -8.42 -28.12
N MET A 285 28.07 -7.49 -28.68
CA MET A 285 26.61 -7.52 -28.57
C MET A 285 25.99 -8.73 -29.29
N ASN A 286 26.54 -9.14 -30.45
CA ASN A 286 26.04 -10.30 -31.19
C ASN A 286 26.11 -11.59 -30.34
N LEU A 287 27.29 -11.90 -29.80
CA LEU A 287 27.49 -13.08 -28.94
C LEU A 287 26.67 -12.99 -27.65
N ALA A 288 26.79 -11.87 -26.93
CA ALA A 288 26.16 -11.72 -25.62
C ALA A 288 24.63 -11.73 -25.72
N SER A 289 24.08 -11.00 -26.68
CA SER A 289 22.63 -10.93 -26.89
C SER A 289 22.07 -12.26 -27.36
N ASN A 290 22.73 -12.96 -28.28
CA ASN A 290 22.24 -14.25 -28.76
C ASN A 290 22.31 -15.32 -27.67
N LEU A 291 23.43 -15.43 -26.94
CA LEU A 291 23.55 -16.37 -25.81
C LEU A 291 22.45 -16.13 -24.76
N PHE A 292 22.23 -14.86 -24.41
CA PHE A 292 21.19 -14.50 -23.44
C PHE A 292 19.79 -14.89 -23.94
N HIS A 293 19.40 -14.46 -25.14
CA HIS A 293 18.03 -14.66 -25.63
C HIS A 293 17.73 -16.11 -26.00
N ILE A 294 18.67 -16.83 -26.63
CA ILE A 294 18.48 -18.26 -26.92
C ILE A 294 18.37 -19.04 -25.61
N GLY A 295 19.24 -18.74 -24.64
CA GLY A 295 19.19 -19.36 -23.32
C GLY A 295 17.88 -19.08 -22.58
N ILE A 296 17.48 -17.81 -22.44
CA ILE A 296 16.28 -17.44 -21.69
C ILE A 296 14.99 -17.96 -22.35
N LEU A 297 14.93 -18.04 -23.69
CA LEU A 297 13.80 -18.64 -24.40
C LEU A 297 13.71 -20.15 -24.17
N GLY A 298 14.85 -20.85 -24.14
CA GLY A 298 14.89 -22.27 -23.76
C GLY A 298 14.43 -22.51 -22.33
N ILE A 299 14.87 -21.67 -21.39
CA ILE A 299 14.43 -21.69 -19.99
C ILE A 299 12.93 -21.42 -19.89
N PHE A 300 12.42 -20.40 -20.58
CA PHE A 300 11.00 -20.06 -20.60
C PHE A 300 10.15 -21.23 -21.11
N ALA A 301 10.52 -21.84 -22.24
CA ALA A 301 9.82 -23.01 -22.77
C ALA A 301 9.85 -24.19 -21.79
N GLY A 302 11.00 -24.45 -21.17
CA GLY A 302 11.15 -25.50 -20.15
C GLY A 302 10.30 -25.24 -18.90
N HIS A 303 10.26 -24.01 -18.39
CA HIS A 303 9.43 -23.64 -17.23
C HIS A 303 7.94 -23.71 -17.55
N PHE A 304 7.53 -23.17 -18.71
CA PHE A 304 6.15 -23.17 -19.16
C PHE A 304 5.61 -24.60 -19.31
N LEU A 305 6.30 -25.45 -20.09
CA LEU A 305 5.90 -26.84 -20.31
C LEU A 305 6.15 -27.73 -19.08
N GLY A 306 7.11 -27.38 -18.24
CA GLY A 306 7.42 -28.11 -17.01
C GLY A 306 6.36 -27.95 -15.94
N MET A 307 5.93 -26.70 -15.68
CA MET A 307 5.04 -26.37 -14.56
C MET A 307 3.56 -26.30 -14.94
N LEU A 308 3.21 -25.80 -16.12
CA LEU A 308 1.80 -25.52 -16.46
C LEU A 308 1.11 -26.67 -17.20
N THR A 309 1.88 -27.64 -17.71
CA THR A 309 1.32 -28.83 -18.33
C THR A 309 0.70 -29.71 -17.23
N PRO A 310 -0.60 -30.07 -17.29
CA PRO A 310 -1.23 -30.95 -16.31
C PRO A 310 -0.70 -32.38 -16.38
N HIS A 311 -0.56 -33.05 -15.23
CA HIS A 311 0.01 -34.39 -15.11
C HIS A 311 -0.60 -35.42 -16.07
N TRP A 312 -1.94 -35.46 -16.16
CA TRP A 312 -2.68 -36.41 -17.00
C TRP A 312 -2.33 -36.33 -18.50
N MET A 313 -1.85 -35.19 -18.99
CA MET A 313 -1.58 -35.00 -20.42
C MET A 313 -0.32 -35.74 -20.89
N TYR A 314 0.58 -36.08 -19.97
CA TYR A 314 1.91 -36.59 -20.32
C TYR A 314 2.38 -37.78 -19.50
N GLU A 315 1.64 -38.17 -18.45
CA GLU A 315 2.04 -39.22 -17.50
C GLU A 315 2.50 -40.51 -18.18
N ALA A 316 1.84 -40.91 -19.28
CA ALA A 316 2.18 -42.11 -20.03
C ALA A 316 3.49 -42.05 -20.84
N TRP A 317 3.99 -40.85 -21.18
CA TRP A 317 5.11 -40.67 -22.13
C TRP A 317 6.28 -39.86 -21.56
N LEU A 318 6.02 -39.01 -20.55
CA LEU A 318 6.99 -38.12 -19.90
C LEU A 318 6.80 -38.18 -18.38
N PRO A 319 7.13 -39.31 -17.72
CA PRO A 319 7.06 -39.38 -16.28
C PRO A 319 7.91 -38.29 -15.63
N LEU A 320 7.59 -37.93 -14.39
CA LEU A 320 8.14 -36.75 -13.72
C LEU A 320 9.67 -36.77 -13.62
N GLU A 321 10.27 -37.94 -13.39
CA GLU A 321 11.72 -38.13 -13.40
C GLU A 321 12.38 -37.82 -14.76
N VAL A 322 11.71 -38.14 -15.87
CA VAL A 322 12.18 -37.82 -17.23
C VAL A 322 12.11 -36.33 -17.45
N LYS A 323 11.02 -35.68 -17.01
CA LYS A 323 10.90 -34.22 -17.04
C LYS A 323 11.98 -33.53 -16.22
N GLN A 324 12.27 -34.04 -15.02
CA GLN A 324 13.33 -33.49 -14.18
C GLN A 324 14.70 -33.63 -14.86
N LYS A 325 15.02 -34.81 -15.42
CA LYS A 325 16.26 -35.01 -16.19
C LYS A 325 16.33 -34.02 -17.37
N MET A 326 15.26 -33.86 -18.15
CA MET A 326 15.20 -32.88 -19.23
C MET A 326 15.43 -31.45 -18.73
N ALA A 327 14.80 -31.06 -17.62
CA ALA A 327 14.98 -29.75 -17.01
C ALA A 327 16.43 -29.52 -16.54
N MET A 328 17.06 -30.52 -15.92
CA MET A 328 18.45 -30.42 -15.44
C MET A 328 19.44 -30.31 -16.60
N PHE A 329 19.31 -31.11 -17.65
CA PHE A 329 20.25 -31.11 -18.78
C PHE A 329 19.95 -29.98 -19.79
N ALA A 330 18.75 -29.97 -20.38
CA ALA A 330 18.38 -29.01 -21.40
C ALA A 330 18.14 -27.60 -20.80
N GLY A 331 17.45 -27.54 -19.66
CA GLY A 331 17.29 -26.30 -18.91
C GLY A 331 18.61 -25.81 -18.32
N GLY A 332 19.46 -26.69 -17.80
CA GLY A 332 20.80 -26.34 -17.32
C GLY A 332 21.70 -25.79 -18.43
N ALA A 333 21.74 -26.42 -19.60
CA ALA A 333 22.49 -25.92 -20.76
C ALA A 333 22.00 -24.52 -21.20
N SER A 334 20.67 -24.35 -21.30
CA SER A 334 20.04 -23.06 -21.60
C SER A 334 20.35 -22.01 -20.52
N GLY A 335 20.37 -22.41 -19.25
CA GLY A 335 20.77 -21.60 -18.10
C GLY A 335 22.20 -21.11 -18.17
N VAL A 336 23.15 -21.98 -18.55
CA VAL A 336 24.56 -21.59 -18.71
C VAL A 336 24.71 -20.58 -19.85
N MET A 337 24.07 -20.81 -21.00
CA MET A 337 24.06 -19.85 -22.10
C MET A 337 23.48 -18.50 -21.67
N CYS A 338 22.32 -18.53 -21.00
CA CYS A 338 21.65 -17.35 -20.49
C CYS A 338 22.53 -16.57 -19.51
N LEU A 339 23.16 -17.25 -18.55
CA LEU A 339 24.00 -16.62 -17.54
C LEU A 339 25.24 -15.96 -18.16
N ILE A 340 25.94 -16.66 -19.07
CA ILE A 340 27.11 -16.11 -19.77
C ILE A 340 26.70 -14.88 -20.58
N GLY A 341 25.62 -14.98 -21.37
CA GLY A 341 25.10 -13.85 -22.14
C GLY A 341 24.71 -12.67 -21.26
N GLY A 342 23.99 -12.94 -20.15
CA GLY A 342 23.52 -11.95 -19.19
C GLY A 342 24.67 -11.22 -18.48
N VAL A 343 25.68 -11.95 -18.02
CA VAL A 343 26.87 -11.36 -17.39
C VAL A 343 27.65 -10.50 -18.38
N LEU A 344 27.80 -10.94 -19.64
CA LEU A 344 28.44 -10.14 -20.69
C LEU A 344 27.66 -8.85 -21.00
N LEU A 345 26.32 -8.94 -21.07
CA LEU A 345 25.45 -7.77 -21.25
C LEU A 345 25.52 -6.82 -20.04
N LEU A 346 25.56 -7.35 -18.82
CA LEU A 346 25.63 -6.56 -17.60
C LEU A 346 26.99 -5.85 -17.49
N LYS A 347 28.09 -6.57 -17.74
CA LYS A 347 29.42 -5.99 -17.86
C LYS A 347 29.43 -4.85 -18.90
N ARG A 348 28.87 -5.08 -20.09
CA ARG A 348 28.76 -4.04 -21.12
C ARG A 348 27.96 -2.83 -20.63
N ARG A 349 26.82 -3.04 -19.97
CA ARG A 349 25.97 -1.96 -19.47
C ARG A 349 26.62 -1.12 -18.36
N LEU A 350 27.38 -1.76 -17.48
CA LEU A 350 28.04 -1.10 -16.35
C LEU A 350 29.32 -0.37 -16.76
N PHE A 351 30.10 -0.93 -17.69
CA PHE A 351 31.46 -0.49 -17.97
C PHE A 351 31.69 0.07 -19.39
N SER A 352 30.79 -0.11 -20.35
CA SER A 352 30.91 0.55 -21.66
C SER A 352 30.48 2.01 -21.52
N PRO A 353 31.36 3.01 -21.78
CA PRO A 353 31.08 4.42 -21.48
C PRO A 353 29.78 4.93 -22.13
N ARG A 354 29.56 4.60 -23.41
CA ARG A 354 28.40 5.06 -24.18
C ARG A 354 27.09 4.45 -23.68
N VAL A 355 27.13 3.17 -23.29
CA VAL A 355 25.95 2.45 -22.80
C VAL A 355 25.63 2.88 -21.39
N ARG A 356 26.64 3.02 -20.52
CA ARG A 356 26.47 3.47 -19.15
C ARG A 356 25.94 4.90 -19.06
N ALA A 357 26.39 5.78 -19.95
CA ALA A 357 25.91 7.17 -20.00
C ALA A 357 24.45 7.31 -20.45
N THR A 358 23.88 6.30 -21.12
CA THR A 358 22.52 6.36 -21.71
C THR A 358 21.56 5.33 -21.14
N THR A 359 21.98 4.56 -20.12
CA THR A 359 21.13 3.55 -19.46
C THR A 359 20.28 4.20 -18.38
N THR A 360 19.12 3.60 -18.08
CA THR A 360 18.31 3.96 -16.92
C THR A 360 18.65 3.06 -15.72
N GLY A 361 18.23 3.46 -14.51
CA GLY A 361 18.34 2.61 -13.32
C GLY A 361 17.59 1.28 -13.47
N ALA A 362 16.38 1.32 -14.03
CA ALA A 362 15.55 0.15 -14.30
C ALA A 362 16.24 -0.88 -15.23
N ASP A 363 16.99 -0.40 -16.23
CA ASP A 363 17.75 -1.24 -17.15
C ASP A 363 18.88 -2.04 -16.46
N ILE A 364 19.56 -1.42 -15.48
CA ILE A 364 20.61 -2.09 -14.69
C ILE A 364 19.96 -3.05 -13.69
N LEU A 365 18.93 -2.59 -12.98
CA LEU A 365 18.20 -3.37 -11.99
C LEU A 365 17.68 -4.67 -12.61
N ILE A 366 16.88 -4.59 -13.68
CA ILE A 366 16.22 -5.77 -14.24
C ILE A 366 17.21 -6.79 -14.81
N LEU A 367 18.29 -6.31 -15.45
CA LEU A 367 19.33 -7.20 -15.97
C LEU A 367 20.12 -7.86 -14.84
N SER A 368 20.37 -7.14 -13.74
CA SER A 368 21.05 -7.69 -12.57
C SER A 368 20.19 -8.75 -11.89
N LEU A 369 18.89 -8.48 -11.70
CA LEU A 369 17.94 -9.45 -11.14
C LEU A 369 17.81 -10.70 -12.03
N LEU A 370 17.79 -10.56 -13.35
CA LEU A 370 17.77 -11.71 -14.27
C LEU A 370 19.05 -12.55 -14.20
N VAL A 371 20.22 -11.92 -14.08
CA VAL A 371 21.49 -12.64 -13.89
C VAL A 371 21.48 -13.40 -12.57
N ILE A 372 21.01 -12.77 -11.48
CA ILE A 372 20.88 -13.42 -10.17
C ILE A 372 19.87 -14.56 -10.23
N GLN A 373 18.70 -14.36 -10.83
CA GLN A 373 17.67 -15.39 -10.98
C GLN A 373 18.18 -16.59 -11.79
N CYS A 374 18.91 -16.34 -12.88
CA CYS A 374 19.50 -17.40 -13.70
C CYS A 374 20.59 -18.16 -12.93
N ALA A 375 21.42 -17.47 -12.14
CA ALA A 375 22.39 -18.11 -11.27
C ALA A 375 21.69 -18.98 -10.22
N LEU A 376 20.70 -18.43 -9.48
CA LEU A 376 19.90 -19.19 -8.52
C LEU A 376 19.27 -20.43 -9.15
N GLY A 377 18.70 -20.30 -10.35
CA GLY A 377 18.15 -21.43 -11.11
C GLY A 377 19.18 -22.54 -11.36
N LEU A 378 20.38 -22.18 -11.82
CA LEU A 378 21.47 -23.16 -11.98
C LEU A 378 21.92 -23.78 -10.64
N LEU A 379 21.93 -22.98 -9.56
CA LEU A 379 22.25 -23.47 -8.21
C LEU A 379 21.20 -24.46 -7.67
N THR A 380 19.96 -24.50 -8.19
CA THR A 380 18.96 -25.50 -7.80
C THR A 380 19.23 -26.90 -8.37
N ILE A 381 20.01 -27.01 -9.46
CA ILE A 381 20.33 -28.29 -10.12
C ILE A 381 20.97 -29.31 -9.15
N PRO A 382 22.01 -28.97 -8.36
CA PRO A 382 22.59 -29.92 -7.41
C PRO A 382 21.62 -30.35 -6.29
N PHE A 383 20.66 -29.51 -5.91
CA PHE A 383 19.62 -29.89 -4.93
C PHE A 383 18.59 -30.83 -5.55
N SER A 384 18.21 -30.59 -6.80
CA SER A 384 17.35 -31.50 -7.57
C SER A 384 18.04 -32.85 -7.80
N ALA A 385 19.36 -32.85 -7.99
CA ALA A 385 20.16 -34.07 -8.16
C ALA A 385 20.17 -34.99 -6.93
N GLN A 386 19.83 -34.47 -5.73
CA GLN A 386 19.66 -35.28 -4.52
C GLN A 386 18.34 -36.06 -4.53
N HIS A 387 17.38 -35.66 -5.38
CA HIS A 387 16.02 -36.21 -5.44
C HIS A 387 15.65 -36.53 -6.90
N MET A 388 16.37 -37.49 -7.51
CA MET A 388 16.19 -37.87 -8.92
C MET A 388 14.86 -38.57 -9.23
N ASP A 389 14.08 -38.89 -8.20
CA ASP A 389 12.73 -39.45 -8.28
C ASP A 389 11.67 -38.42 -8.70
N GLY A 390 12.01 -37.13 -8.73
CA GLY A 390 11.09 -36.06 -9.12
C GLY A 390 10.30 -35.46 -7.96
N SER A 391 10.52 -35.92 -6.71
CA SER A 391 9.71 -35.51 -5.55
C SER A 391 9.72 -34.00 -5.30
N GLU A 392 10.89 -33.35 -5.39
CA GLU A 392 11.01 -31.89 -5.27
C GLU A 392 10.36 -31.16 -6.45
N MET A 393 10.47 -31.69 -7.67
CA MET A 393 9.80 -31.12 -8.84
C MET A 393 8.27 -31.18 -8.70
N MET A 394 7.73 -32.28 -8.14
CA MET A 394 6.28 -32.45 -7.93
C MET A 394 5.71 -31.34 -7.04
N LYS A 395 6.41 -31.03 -5.94
CA LYS A 395 6.06 -29.95 -5.01
C LYS A 395 5.95 -28.60 -5.72
N LEU A 396 6.96 -28.27 -6.52
CA LEU A 396 7.02 -27.00 -7.26
C LEU A 396 5.93 -26.90 -8.35
N VAL A 397 5.72 -28.00 -9.10
CA VAL A 397 4.69 -28.05 -10.15
C VAL A 397 3.30 -27.92 -9.53
N ASN A 398 3.00 -28.65 -8.44
CA ASN A 398 1.71 -28.56 -7.77
C ASN A 398 1.46 -27.17 -7.18
N TRP A 399 2.46 -26.55 -6.56
CA TRP A 399 2.37 -25.16 -6.12
C TRP A 399 2.01 -24.23 -7.29
N ALA A 400 2.76 -24.32 -8.39
CA ALA A 400 2.53 -23.45 -9.55
C ALA A 400 1.14 -23.64 -10.16
N GLN A 401 0.69 -24.90 -10.32
CA GLN A 401 -0.65 -25.24 -10.84
C GLN A 401 -1.76 -24.74 -9.93
N THR A 402 -1.59 -24.87 -8.62
CA THR A 402 -2.57 -24.41 -7.61
C THR A 402 -2.71 -22.88 -7.68
N VAL A 403 -1.59 -22.15 -7.79
CA VAL A 403 -1.59 -20.68 -7.94
C VAL A 403 -2.30 -20.25 -9.22
N VAL A 404 -1.97 -20.82 -10.38
CA VAL A 404 -2.57 -20.37 -11.66
C VAL A 404 -4.03 -20.80 -11.84
N THR A 405 -4.50 -21.77 -11.05
CA THR A 405 -5.90 -22.20 -11.01
C THR A 405 -6.68 -21.59 -9.86
N PHE A 406 -6.10 -20.62 -9.14
CA PHE A 406 -6.75 -19.87 -8.06
C PHE A 406 -7.27 -20.73 -6.90
N HIS A 407 -6.58 -21.85 -6.60
CA HIS A 407 -6.89 -22.67 -5.43
C HIS A 407 -6.11 -22.16 -4.21
N GLY A 408 -6.76 -22.15 -3.03
CA GLY A 408 -6.12 -21.74 -1.78
C GLY A 408 -5.16 -22.79 -1.21
N GLY A 409 -4.21 -22.36 -0.38
CA GLY A 409 -3.28 -23.26 0.32
C GLY A 409 -2.15 -23.80 -0.57
N ALA A 410 -1.76 -23.07 -1.62
CA ALA A 410 -0.68 -23.48 -2.51
C ALA A 410 0.64 -23.67 -1.77
N SER A 411 0.93 -22.84 -0.76
CA SER A 411 2.16 -22.88 0.03
C SER A 411 2.41 -24.22 0.73
N GLN A 412 1.37 -25.00 1.01
CA GLN A 412 1.46 -26.33 1.62
C GLN A 412 2.22 -27.32 0.72
N TYR A 413 2.13 -27.18 -0.60
CA TYR A 413 2.89 -28.03 -1.53
C TYR A 413 4.40 -27.78 -1.45
N LEU A 414 4.85 -26.66 -0.89
CA LEU A 414 6.26 -26.32 -0.72
C LEU A 414 6.84 -26.81 0.61
N ASP A 415 6.11 -27.63 1.36
CA ASP A 415 6.59 -28.17 2.63
C ASP A 415 7.81 -29.09 2.43
N GLY A 416 8.85 -28.82 3.20
CA GLY A 416 10.13 -29.54 3.13
C GLY A 416 10.96 -29.31 1.87
N VAL A 417 10.54 -28.40 0.96
CA VAL A 417 11.34 -28.04 -0.23
C VAL A 417 12.63 -27.31 0.19
N ALA A 418 13.74 -27.55 -0.52
CA ALA A 418 14.99 -26.88 -0.19
C ALA A 418 14.86 -25.34 -0.32
N PHE A 419 15.50 -24.60 0.60
CA PHE A 419 15.36 -23.13 0.69
C PHE A 419 15.75 -22.39 -0.60
N ILE A 420 16.68 -22.94 -1.38
CA ILE A 420 17.10 -22.35 -2.66
C ILE A 420 15.93 -22.18 -3.65
N PHE A 421 14.98 -23.13 -3.67
CA PHE A 421 13.80 -23.05 -4.53
C PHE A 421 12.86 -21.93 -4.07
N ARG A 422 12.71 -21.74 -2.75
CA ARG A 422 11.91 -20.65 -2.18
C ARG A 422 12.43 -19.28 -2.63
N VAL A 423 13.75 -19.07 -2.57
CA VAL A 423 14.37 -17.82 -3.03
C VAL A 423 14.18 -17.65 -4.55
N HIS A 424 14.37 -18.71 -5.33
CA HIS A 424 14.17 -18.68 -6.78
C HIS A 424 12.72 -18.32 -7.18
N LEU A 425 11.73 -18.89 -6.48
CA LEU A 425 10.31 -18.60 -6.72
C LEU A 425 9.98 -17.14 -6.39
N VAL A 426 10.39 -16.65 -5.21
CA VAL A 426 10.12 -15.27 -4.80
C VAL A 426 10.73 -14.28 -5.79
N LEU A 427 12.02 -14.42 -6.13
CA LEU A 427 12.66 -13.54 -7.09
C LEU A 427 12.04 -13.66 -8.50
N GLY A 428 11.65 -14.88 -8.91
CA GLY A 428 10.92 -15.11 -10.14
C GLY A 428 9.62 -14.32 -10.21
N MET A 429 8.80 -14.36 -9.15
CA MET A 429 7.56 -13.58 -9.05
C MET A 429 7.83 -12.07 -8.99
N THR A 430 8.88 -11.64 -8.30
CA THR A 430 9.30 -10.23 -8.28
C THR A 430 9.65 -9.73 -9.68
N LEU A 431 10.22 -10.56 -10.56
CA LEU A 431 10.44 -10.17 -11.96
C LEU A 431 9.13 -9.90 -12.70
N PHE A 432 8.05 -10.64 -12.42
CA PHE A 432 6.71 -10.35 -12.96
C PHE A 432 6.15 -9.04 -12.40
N LEU A 433 6.32 -8.79 -11.09
CA LEU A 433 5.92 -7.53 -10.46
C LEU A 433 6.60 -6.31 -11.10
N LEU A 434 7.90 -6.41 -11.42
CA LEU A 434 8.68 -5.33 -12.02
C LEU A 434 8.56 -5.27 -13.56
N PHE A 435 7.96 -6.27 -14.18
CA PHE A 435 7.83 -6.41 -15.63
C PHE A 435 7.23 -5.17 -16.31
N PRO A 436 6.03 -4.67 -15.91
CA PRO A 436 5.37 -3.57 -16.63
C PRO A 436 6.09 -2.24 -16.49
N PHE A 437 6.99 -2.08 -15.51
CA PHE A 437 7.74 -0.84 -15.26
C PHE A 437 9.15 -0.87 -15.86
N SER A 438 9.50 -1.93 -16.60
CA SER A 438 10.85 -2.14 -17.13
C SER A 438 10.85 -2.31 -18.65
N ARG A 439 12.02 -2.58 -19.22
CA ARG A 439 12.16 -2.93 -20.64
C ARG A 439 11.51 -4.27 -21.00
N LEU A 440 11.10 -5.10 -20.03
CA LEU A 440 10.58 -6.45 -20.29
C LEU A 440 9.27 -6.47 -21.08
N VAL A 441 8.52 -5.37 -21.14
CA VAL A 441 7.34 -5.21 -22.00
C VAL A 441 7.58 -5.58 -23.47
N HIS A 442 8.82 -5.53 -23.96
CA HIS A 442 9.16 -5.98 -25.30
C HIS A 442 8.85 -7.47 -25.56
N ILE A 443 8.77 -8.30 -24.51
CA ILE A 443 8.46 -9.73 -24.60
C ILE A 443 7.05 -9.96 -25.14
N TRP A 444 6.07 -9.13 -24.74
CA TRP A 444 4.70 -9.17 -25.29
C TRP A 444 4.66 -8.94 -26.80
N SER A 445 5.63 -8.21 -27.35
CA SER A 445 5.69 -7.83 -28.76
C SER A 445 6.60 -8.75 -29.59
N VAL A 446 6.73 -10.01 -29.19
CA VAL A 446 7.39 -11.02 -30.03
C VAL A 446 6.71 -11.04 -31.42
N PRO A 447 7.44 -10.77 -32.52
CA PRO A 447 6.85 -10.45 -33.82
C PRO A 447 6.41 -11.70 -34.59
N VAL A 448 5.56 -12.55 -33.99
CA VAL A 448 5.09 -13.81 -34.59
C VAL A 448 4.29 -13.60 -35.88
N GLU A 449 3.51 -12.51 -35.95
CA GLU A 449 2.72 -12.13 -37.13
C GLU A 449 3.61 -11.89 -38.37
N TYR A 450 4.86 -11.45 -38.18
CA TYR A 450 5.77 -11.15 -39.28
C TYR A 450 6.05 -12.37 -40.18
N LEU A 451 5.91 -13.60 -39.65
CA LEU A 451 6.12 -14.83 -40.41
C LEU A 451 5.12 -15.01 -41.55
N THR A 452 3.91 -14.45 -41.43
CA THR A 452 2.83 -14.61 -42.42
C THR A 452 2.33 -13.29 -42.99
N ARG A 453 2.76 -12.16 -42.42
CA ARG A 453 2.43 -10.81 -42.91
C ARG A 453 3.02 -10.57 -44.29
N LYS A 454 2.25 -9.90 -45.16
CA LYS A 454 2.74 -9.44 -46.46
C LYS A 454 3.82 -8.38 -46.27
N TYR A 455 4.77 -8.30 -47.21
CA TYR A 455 5.87 -7.33 -47.15
C TYR A 455 5.36 -5.88 -47.20
N GLN A 456 4.41 -5.60 -48.09
CA GLN A 456 3.84 -4.26 -48.25
C GLN A 456 2.67 -4.05 -47.28
N ILE A 457 2.70 -2.95 -46.54
CA ILE A 457 1.61 -2.52 -45.66
C ILE A 457 1.19 -1.13 -46.12
N VAL A 458 -0.06 -1.00 -46.56
CA VAL A 458 -0.67 0.28 -46.93
C VAL A 458 -1.80 0.56 -45.96
N ARG A 459 -1.74 1.71 -45.27
CA ARG A 459 -2.84 2.19 -44.43
C ARG A 459 -3.71 3.14 -45.24
N ALA A 460 -5.03 2.93 -45.21
CA ALA A 460 -5.99 3.85 -45.81
C ALA A 460 -6.05 5.17 -45.02
N ARG A 461 -6.76 6.18 -45.56
CA ARG A 461 -7.03 7.42 -44.82
C ARG A 461 -7.88 7.07 -43.59
N HIS A 462 -7.43 7.49 -42.41
CA HIS A 462 -8.09 7.27 -41.13
C HIS A 462 -8.09 8.54 -40.29
#